data_AF-A0A963J2H4-F1
#
_entry.id   AF-A0A963J2H4-F1
#
_cell.length_a   1.000
_cell.length_b   1.000
_cell.length_c   1.000
_cell.angle_alpha   90.00
_cell.angle_beta   90.00
_cell.angle_gamma   90.00
#
_symmetry.space_group_name_H-M   'P 1'
#
loop_
_entity.id
_entity.type
_entity.pdbx_description
1 polymer ?
#
loop_
_entity_poly.entity_id
_entity_poly.type
_entity_poly.pdbx_seq_one_letter_code
_entity_poly.pdbx_strand_id
1 'polypeptide(L)'
;TADLKRALHNLGQLSCGAMYLEAVSREDWEQGILDEDLTDPRMFRHRAALYRRGLDTGFTALGGGLWLSREAEAPLFALESLSNA
;
A
#
# COMPACT_ATOMS: atom_id res chain seq x y z
N THR A 1 1.17 15.91 -1.29
CA THR A 1 1.35 14.69 -2.11
C THR A 1 2.79 14.44 -2.51
N ALA A 2 3.66 15.47 -2.62
CA ALA A 2 5.09 15.27 -2.89
C ALA A 2 5.78 14.38 -1.84
N ASP A 3 5.51 14.64 -0.56
CA ASP A 3 6.08 13.83 0.54
C ASP A 3 5.61 12.37 0.48
N LEU A 4 4.32 12.12 0.19
CA LEU A 4 3.81 10.76 -0.02
C LEU A 4 4.60 10.05 -1.12
N LYS A 5 4.74 10.68 -2.30
CA LYS A 5 5.48 10.06 -3.42
C LYS A 5 6.91 9.73 -3.04
N ARG A 6 7.61 10.64 -2.34
CA ARG A 6 8.97 10.41 -1.85
C ARG A 6 9.02 9.27 -0.84
N ALA A 7 8.06 9.21 0.09
CA ALA A 7 7.97 8.13 1.06
C ALA A 7 7.77 6.76 0.39
N LEU A 8 6.83 6.65 -0.56
CA LEU A 8 6.57 5.39 -1.28
C LEU A 8 7.78 4.94 -2.10
N HIS A 9 8.46 5.88 -2.77
CA HIS A 9 9.71 5.59 -3.47
C HIS A 9 10.79 5.06 -2.51
N ASN A 10 10.97 5.72 -1.36
CA ASN A 10 11.94 5.28 -0.36
C ASN A 10 11.60 3.89 0.20
N LEU A 11 10.32 3.58 0.46
CA LEU A 11 9.90 2.25 0.88
C LEU A 11 10.36 1.18 -0.13
N GLY A 12 10.17 1.44 -1.43
CA GLY A 12 10.59 0.53 -2.49
C GLY A 12 12.11 0.39 -2.65
N GLN A 13 12.89 1.36 -2.21
CA GLN A 13 14.36 1.30 -2.25
C GLN A 13 14.98 0.70 -0.99
N LEU A 14 14.31 0.82 0.16
CA LEU A 14 14.86 0.44 1.46
C LEU A 14 14.30 -0.89 2.00
N SER A 15 13.28 -1.46 1.34
CA SER A 15 12.64 -2.71 1.77
C SER A 15 12.91 -3.83 0.77
N CYS A 16 13.59 -4.89 1.22
CA CYS A 16 14.03 -6.00 0.37
C CYS A 16 13.23 -7.29 0.58
N GLY A 17 12.13 -7.24 1.36
CA GLY A 17 11.31 -8.40 1.71
C GLY A 17 9.82 -8.14 1.60
N ALA A 18 9.01 -8.85 2.38
CA ALA A 18 7.59 -8.58 2.52
C ALA A 18 7.35 -7.37 3.44
N MET A 19 6.45 -6.49 3.03
CA MET A 19 6.01 -5.31 3.77
C MET A 19 4.50 -5.37 3.94
N TYR A 20 4.03 -5.22 5.18
CA TYR A 20 2.64 -4.95 5.47
C TYR A 20 2.43 -3.44 5.58
N LEU A 21 1.51 -2.90 4.80
CA LEU A 21 1.20 -1.47 4.80
C LEU A 21 -0.31 -1.24 4.73
N GLU A 22 -0.80 -0.49 5.71
CA GLU A 22 -2.17 -0.01 5.78
C GLU A 22 -2.19 1.51 5.86
N ALA A 23 -3.16 2.13 5.20
CA ALA A 23 -3.38 3.56 5.25
C ALA A 23 -4.85 3.87 5.04
N VAL A 24 -5.40 4.74 5.89
CA VAL A 24 -6.74 5.30 5.67
C VAL A 24 -6.76 6.05 4.35
N SER A 25 -7.61 5.61 3.43
CA SER A 25 -7.80 6.23 2.14
C SER A 25 -8.95 7.22 2.16
N ARG A 26 -9.01 8.06 1.12
CA ARG A 26 -10.17 8.91 0.88
C ARG A 26 -11.43 8.09 0.63
N GLU A 27 -11.28 6.97 -0.06
CA GLU A 27 -12.38 6.06 -0.38
C GLU A 27 -13.00 5.46 0.90
N ASP A 28 -12.19 5.11 1.90
CA ASP A 28 -12.70 4.59 3.19
C ASP A 28 -13.58 5.61 3.91
N TRP A 29 -13.20 6.89 3.85
CA TRP A 29 -14.01 7.98 4.36
C TRP A 29 -15.30 8.17 3.54
N GLU A 30 -15.18 8.23 2.21
CA GLU A 30 -16.32 8.43 1.30
C GLU A 30 -17.36 7.28 1.41
N GLN A 31 -16.94 6.09 1.86
CA GLN A 31 -17.78 4.91 2.04
C GLN A 31 -18.29 4.72 3.49
N GLY A 32 -17.92 5.60 4.42
CA GLY A 32 -18.33 5.49 5.82
C GLY A 32 -17.74 4.27 6.54
N ILE A 33 -16.56 3.80 6.11
CA ILE A 33 -15.85 2.68 6.75
C ILE A 33 -15.21 3.13 8.08
N LEU A 34 -14.83 4.40 8.16
CA LEU A 34 -14.10 4.95 9.29
C LEU A 34 -15.07 5.36 10.41
N ASP A 35 -14.73 5.00 11.64
CA ASP A 35 -15.36 5.59 12.82
C ASP A 35 -14.75 6.98 13.04
N GLU A 36 -15.54 8.03 12.83
CA GLU A 36 -15.09 9.42 12.89
C GLU A 36 -14.78 9.90 14.32
N ASP A 37 -15.35 9.23 15.33
CA ASP A 37 -15.14 9.55 16.74
C ASP A 37 -13.85 8.91 17.27
N LEU A 38 -13.43 7.79 16.68
CA LEU A 38 -12.22 7.04 17.08
C LEU A 38 -10.99 7.30 16.18
N THR A 39 -11.19 7.60 14.90
CA THR A 39 -10.09 7.79 13.94
C THR A 39 -9.46 9.18 14.09
N ASP A 40 -8.12 9.29 14.15
CA ASP A 40 -7.46 10.61 14.23
C ASP A 40 -7.87 11.49 13.03
N PRO A 41 -8.54 12.64 13.26
CA PRO A 41 -9.06 13.47 12.18
C PRO A 41 -7.95 14.11 11.34
N ARG A 42 -6.70 14.10 11.81
CA ARG A 42 -5.53 14.66 11.11
C ARG A 42 -4.87 13.67 10.14
N MET A 43 -5.30 12.40 10.10
CA MET A 43 -4.76 11.44 9.13
C MET A 43 -4.93 11.94 7.70
N PHE A 44 -3.87 11.84 6.91
CA PHE A 44 -3.92 12.18 5.50
C PHE A 44 -4.75 11.14 4.74
N ARG A 45 -5.91 11.55 4.22
CA ARG A 45 -6.84 10.70 3.46
C ARG A 45 -6.52 10.80 1.97
N HIS A 46 -5.34 10.33 1.55
CA HIS A 46 -5.01 10.30 0.13
C HIS A 46 -5.81 9.20 -0.58
N ARG A 47 -6.04 9.34 -1.90
CA ARG A 47 -6.75 8.30 -2.66
C ARG A 47 -5.93 7.01 -2.70
N ALA A 48 -6.59 5.86 -2.52
CA ALA A 48 -5.96 4.54 -2.55
C ALA A 48 -5.11 4.32 -3.82
N ALA A 49 -5.57 4.82 -4.97
CA ALA A 49 -4.86 4.74 -6.25
C ALA A 49 -3.46 5.40 -6.23
N LEU A 50 -3.24 6.43 -5.41
CA LEU A 50 -1.92 7.06 -5.27
C LEU A 50 -0.93 6.15 -4.55
N TYR A 51 -1.38 5.46 -3.49
CA TYR A 51 -0.56 4.49 -2.77
C TYR A 51 -0.20 3.31 -3.68
N ARG A 52 -1.21 2.69 -4.31
CA ARG A 52 -1.02 1.55 -5.22
C ARG A 52 0.00 1.87 -6.31
N ARG A 53 -0.21 2.97 -7.06
CA ARG A 53 0.72 3.39 -8.11
C ARG A 53 2.15 3.63 -7.63
N GLY A 54 2.32 4.16 -6.42
CA GLY A 54 3.65 4.40 -5.87
C GLY A 54 4.34 3.13 -5.35
N LEU A 55 3.58 2.17 -4.81
CA LEU A 55 4.10 0.89 -4.35
C LEU A 55 4.40 -0.05 -5.52
N ASP A 56 3.58 -0.03 -6.56
CA ASP A 56 3.75 -0.87 -7.76
C ASP A 56 5.14 -0.70 -8.42
N THR A 57 5.85 0.42 -8.19
CA THR A 57 7.20 0.61 -8.73
C THR A 57 8.24 -0.31 -8.09
N GLY A 58 8.09 -0.65 -6.81
CA GLY A 58 9.07 -1.45 -6.05
C GLY A 58 8.55 -2.81 -5.56
N PHE A 59 7.22 -3.01 -5.60
CA PHE A 59 6.58 -4.17 -4.99
C PHE A 59 5.58 -4.85 -5.93
N THR A 60 5.29 -6.12 -5.61
CA THR A 60 4.15 -6.90 -6.10
C THR A 60 3.09 -6.95 -5.02
N ALA A 61 1.84 -6.60 -5.36
CA ALA A 61 0.73 -6.67 -4.41
C ALA A 61 0.30 -8.12 -4.17
N LEU A 62 0.32 -8.56 -2.91
CA LEU A 62 -0.15 -9.90 -2.50
C LEU A 62 -1.60 -9.87 -1.99
N GLY A 63 -2.07 -8.70 -1.55
CA GLY A 63 -3.42 -8.48 -1.02
C GLY A 63 -3.47 -8.43 0.49
N GLY A 64 -4.60 -7.95 1.03
CA GLY A 64 -4.77 -7.73 2.47
C GLY A 64 -3.69 -6.83 3.08
N GLY A 65 -3.24 -5.80 2.36
CA GLY A 65 -2.18 -4.89 2.82
C GLY A 65 -0.75 -5.43 2.66
N LEU A 66 -0.56 -6.65 2.14
CA LEU A 66 0.76 -7.25 1.96
C LEU A 66 1.35 -6.95 0.57
N TRP A 67 2.63 -6.58 0.58
CA TRP A 67 3.43 -6.21 -0.59
C TRP A 67 4.77 -6.94 -0.55
N LEU A 68 5.17 -7.59 -1.64
CA LEU A 68 6.46 -8.27 -1.74
C LEU A 68 7.43 -7.42 -2.57
N SER A 69 8.62 -7.15 -2.05
CA SER A 69 9.67 -6.46 -2.82
C SER A 69 9.96 -7.21 -4.11
N ARG A 70 10.14 -6.48 -5.22
CA ARG A 70 10.52 -7.08 -6.52
C ARG A 70 11.91 -7.74 -6.49
N GLU A 71 12.73 -7.40 -5.50
CA GLU A 71 14.05 -8.03 -5.28
C GLU A 71 13.98 -9.30 -4.44
N ALA A 72 12.82 -9.60 -3.83
CA ALA A 72 12.65 -10.81 -3.05
C ALA A 72 12.47 -12.02 -3.99
N GLU A 73 13.38 -12.99 -3.90
CA GLU A 73 13.32 -14.26 -4.66
C GLU A 73 12.30 -15.27 -4.07
N ALA A 74 11.26 -14.79 -3.37
CA ALA A 74 10.27 -15.64 -2.76
C ALA A 74 9.28 -16.17 -3.82
N PRO A 75 9.16 -17.49 -4.01
CA PRO A 75 8.16 -18.04 -4.92
C PRO A 75 6.75 -17.78 -4.37
N LEU A 76 5.85 -17.37 -5.26
CA LEU A 76 4.43 -17.17 -4.94
C LEU A 76 3.59 -18.30 -5.49
N PHE A 77 2.68 -18.83 -4.68
CA PHE A 77 1.60 -19.68 -5.15
C PHE A 77 0.55 -18.88 -5.92
N ALA A 78 -0.22 -19.58 -6.76
CA ALA A 78 -1.18 -18.96 -7.67
C ALA A 78 -2.28 -18.10 -6.98
N LEU A 79 -2.51 -18.29 -5.67
CA LEU A 79 -3.50 -17.53 -4.90
C LEU A 79 -2.91 -16.34 -4.12
N GLU A 80 -1.59 -16.17 -4.12
CA GLU A 80 -0.90 -15.20 -3.26
C GLU A 80 -0.69 -13.84 -3.93
N SER A 81 -0.83 -13.73 -5.25
CA SER A 81 -0.67 -12.46 -5.98
C SER A 81 -2.03 -11.91 -6.40
N LEU A 82 -2.23 -10.60 -6.23
CA LEU A 82 -3.38 -9.88 -6.83
C LEU A 82 -3.17 -9.54 -8.31
N SER A 83 -1.94 -9.67 -8.79
CA SER A 83 -1.59 -9.53 -10.20
C SER A 83 -2.04 -10.79 -10.93
N ASN A 84 -2.78 -10.65 -12.03
CA ASN A 84 -2.90 -11.71 -13.03
C ASN A 84 -1.54 -11.83 -13.73
N ALA A 85 -0.64 -12.63 -13.17
CA ALA A 85 0.56 -13.08 -13.87
C ALA A 85 0.18 -14.05 -14.98
#